data_AF-A0A1V5PP00-F1
#
_entry.id   AF-A0A1V5PP00-F1
#
_cell.length_a   1.000
_cell.length_b   1.000
_cell.length_c   1.000
_cell.angle_alpha   90.00
_cell.angle_beta   90.00
_cell.angle_gamma   90.00
#
_symmetry.space_group_name_H-M   'P 1'
#
loop_
_entity.id
_entity.type
_entity.pdbx_description
1 polymer ?
#
loop_
_entity_poly.entity_id
_entity_poly.type
_entity_poly.pdbx_seq_one_letter_code
_entity_poly.pdbx_strand_id
1 'polypeptide(L)'
;MKCYAVLIDTVSIQKYVFGSNKLKENLGASYLVQEIYDSLLNKAFAGIFPELKIDLNAWKNNPEKLLIQTHPFEAGYIGGGNALLFFKKENKAKDFIKEWTKILLIDTPGIATAIAYKEFDLEKFKESLKELFKLLRNNKAKYVPQTILPRHGITAECSRSGYSMEIWNYSEKKYISSVTNAKIEASAEAKKELINKFSDLLKEDFTFTDDLEELGQIKEKDSHIAIVHIDGNGMGKRFQGCNSLEEIRRLSISVNKATKNAFRELLGEIISNFHKQNVNPIPIPEEDVKNYNNDITRAEKVPNLIKLSAKCEVPCFYVKWGKDRISFGHTGMFRLAYDKTIKEHIPEQLQDKNKIDIAESIFGNKESFAGRVFFEDIFIKEGQNNVSMGEKTPKILSSPKPTTFQHYLVQTRDNIRQLNHYNTDSSIRGYKLYWHKSGKTWEEKNLAEIDKHKTQYTRINPVREGIKFAGKIRFENFSDVELGSLLFALDLPQGCCHKLGMGKPLGLGSVKITPKLFLSDRKKRYESLFGEWDINGAGDINKFKKDFEKYILEKTGESKANLWELDRFKDLKAMLNFNIGVTLENQGETDYMQLNEFRNRPILPRPSRIKLRK
;
A
#
# COMPACT_ATOMS: atom_id res chain seq x y z
N MET A 1 34.62 -44.92 -29.99
CA MET A 1 35.47 -43.70 -29.85
C MET A 1 35.15 -43.04 -28.51
N LYS A 2 36.18 -42.72 -27.71
CA LYS A 2 36.01 -42.16 -26.37
C LYS A 2 36.17 -40.63 -26.35
N CYS A 3 35.27 -39.95 -25.64
CA CYS A 3 35.35 -38.54 -25.31
C CYS A 3 34.86 -38.30 -23.87
N TYR A 4 34.77 -37.05 -23.43
CA TYR A 4 34.17 -36.70 -22.15
C TYR A 4 32.84 -36.00 -22.40
N ALA A 5 31.75 -36.54 -21.86
CA ALA A 5 30.44 -35.95 -21.97
C ALA A 5 30.10 -35.16 -20.70
N VAL A 6 29.49 -33.99 -20.88
CA VAL A 6 28.86 -33.19 -19.82
C VAL A 6 27.37 -33.13 -20.13
N LEU A 7 26.56 -33.66 -19.22
CA LEU A 7 25.10 -33.57 -19.27
C LEU A 7 24.64 -32.55 -18.24
N ILE A 8 23.94 -31.53 -18.72
CA ILE A 8 23.38 -30.44 -17.94
C ILE A 8 21.88 -30.56 -17.94
N ASP A 9 21.28 -30.41 -16.77
CA ASP A 9 19.83 -30.40 -16.58
C ASP A 9 19.43 -29.24 -15.69
N THR A 10 18.57 -28.36 -16.20
CA THR A 10 18.05 -27.23 -15.43
C THR A 10 16.87 -27.71 -14.60
N VAL A 11 17.05 -27.65 -13.28
CA VAL A 11 16.11 -28.21 -12.32
C VAL A 11 15.08 -27.15 -11.94
N SER A 12 13.83 -27.59 -11.73
CA SER A 12 12.76 -26.72 -11.22
C SER A 12 12.48 -25.49 -12.09
N ILE A 13 12.61 -25.61 -13.42
CA ILE A 13 12.27 -24.54 -14.39
C ILE A 13 10.89 -23.94 -14.09
N GLN A 14 9.87 -24.78 -13.86
CA GLN A 14 8.52 -24.30 -13.54
C GLN A 14 8.50 -23.46 -12.26
N LYS A 15 9.18 -23.88 -11.19
CA LYS A 15 9.26 -23.11 -9.93
C LYS A 15 10.03 -21.80 -10.13
N TYR A 16 11.05 -21.79 -10.99
CA TYR A 16 11.79 -20.58 -11.31
C TYR A 16 10.93 -19.61 -12.13
N VAL A 17 10.32 -20.06 -13.23
CA VAL A 17 9.51 -19.24 -14.14
C VAL A 17 8.26 -18.73 -13.45
N PHE A 18 7.49 -19.61 -12.79
CA PHE A 18 6.23 -19.27 -12.11
C PHE A 18 6.40 -18.99 -10.61
N GLY A 19 7.63 -18.71 -10.16
CA GLY A 19 7.89 -18.30 -8.78
C GLY A 19 7.33 -16.92 -8.43
N SER A 20 6.80 -16.20 -9.42
CA SER A 20 6.10 -14.93 -9.27
C SER A 20 4.72 -14.97 -9.95
N ASN A 21 3.80 -14.15 -9.45
CA ASN A 21 2.49 -13.91 -10.06
C ASN A 21 2.48 -12.75 -11.07
N LYS A 22 3.64 -12.17 -11.42
CA LYS A 22 3.77 -11.08 -12.37
C LYS A 22 4.25 -11.59 -13.73
N LEU A 23 3.46 -11.37 -14.78
CA LEU A 23 3.77 -11.82 -16.15
C LEU A 23 5.13 -11.31 -16.64
N LYS A 24 5.47 -10.05 -16.36
CA LYS A 24 6.77 -9.45 -16.66
C LYS A 24 7.95 -10.28 -16.16
N GLU A 25 7.88 -10.76 -14.92
CA GLU A 25 8.93 -11.59 -14.34
C GLU A 25 8.93 -13.00 -14.91
N ASN A 26 7.76 -13.55 -15.24
CA ASN A 26 7.65 -14.88 -15.82
C ASN A 26 8.25 -14.90 -17.23
N LEU A 27 8.00 -13.84 -18.03
CA LEU A 27 8.61 -13.63 -19.35
C LEU A 27 10.14 -13.53 -19.23
N GLY A 28 10.63 -12.65 -18.35
CA GLY A 28 12.07 -12.53 -18.11
C GLY A 28 12.71 -13.81 -17.60
N ALA A 29 12.05 -14.53 -16.68
CA ALA A 29 12.53 -15.81 -16.18
C ALA A 29 12.61 -16.88 -17.29
N SER A 30 11.60 -16.95 -18.16
CA SER A 30 11.61 -17.86 -19.31
C SER A 30 12.74 -17.53 -20.28
N TYR A 31 13.00 -16.24 -20.50
CA TYR A 31 14.11 -15.78 -21.33
C TYR A 31 15.46 -16.15 -20.71
N LEU A 32 15.68 -15.94 -19.41
CA LEU A 32 16.91 -16.36 -18.74
C LEU A 32 17.15 -17.87 -18.86
N VAL A 33 16.10 -18.70 -18.75
CA VAL A 33 16.20 -20.16 -18.96
C VAL A 33 16.55 -20.55 -20.40
N GLN A 34 16.21 -19.71 -21.39
CA GLN A 34 16.68 -19.89 -22.76
C GLN A 34 18.16 -19.50 -22.87
N GLU A 35 18.55 -18.36 -22.30
CA GLU A 35 19.90 -17.78 -22.41
C GLU A 35 20.99 -18.65 -21.77
N ILE A 36 20.68 -19.42 -20.71
CA ILE A 36 21.64 -20.37 -20.13
C ILE A 36 22.14 -21.42 -21.13
N TYR A 37 21.37 -21.67 -22.19
CA TYR A 37 21.65 -22.62 -23.26
C TYR A 37 22.04 -21.94 -24.58
N ASP A 38 22.08 -20.61 -24.61
CA ASP A 38 22.43 -19.82 -25.79
C ASP A 38 23.59 -18.84 -25.49
N SER A 39 23.29 -17.57 -25.19
CA SER A 39 24.33 -16.55 -25.02
C SER A 39 25.29 -16.84 -23.86
N LEU A 40 24.80 -17.32 -22.72
CA LEU A 40 25.64 -17.61 -21.55
C LEU A 40 26.49 -18.87 -21.76
N LEU A 41 25.95 -19.82 -22.51
CA LEU A 41 26.69 -21.00 -22.92
C LEU A 41 27.82 -20.61 -23.89
N ASN A 42 27.54 -19.76 -24.88
CA ASN A 42 28.53 -19.17 -25.78
C ASN A 42 29.61 -18.38 -25.02
N LYS A 43 29.21 -17.57 -24.03
CA LYS A 43 30.12 -16.79 -23.17
C LYS A 43 31.09 -17.70 -22.41
N ALA A 44 30.59 -18.79 -21.82
CA ALA A 44 31.45 -19.78 -21.17
C ALA A 44 32.45 -20.40 -22.14
N PHE A 45 32.00 -20.75 -23.35
CA PHE A 45 32.90 -21.33 -24.36
C PHE A 45 33.97 -20.36 -24.87
N ALA A 46 33.62 -19.09 -25.08
CA ALA A 46 34.59 -18.07 -25.46
C ALA A 46 35.71 -17.93 -24.41
N GLY A 47 35.40 -18.11 -23.12
CA GLY A 47 36.40 -18.12 -22.05
C GLY A 47 37.32 -19.36 -22.07
N ILE A 48 36.81 -20.52 -22.48
CA ILE A 48 37.58 -21.78 -22.47
C ILE A 48 38.36 -22.02 -23.78
N PHE A 49 37.84 -21.51 -24.89
CA PHE A 49 38.35 -21.67 -26.25
C PHE A 49 38.37 -20.33 -27.02
N PRO A 50 39.18 -19.34 -26.61
CA PRO A 50 39.15 -17.98 -27.17
C PRO A 50 39.50 -17.91 -28.66
N GLU A 51 40.29 -18.86 -29.18
CA GLU A 51 40.76 -18.88 -30.57
C GLU A 51 39.82 -19.65 -31.52
N LEU A 52 38.74 -20.24 -31.00
CA LEU A 52 37.83 -21.09 -31.78
C LEU A 52 36.46 -20.41 -31.92
N LYS A 53 36.03 -20.22 -33.17
CA LYS A 53 34.65 -19.86 -33.46
C LYS A 53 33.77 -21.10 -33.34
N ILE A 54 33.10 -21.24 -32.19
CA ILE A 54 32.22 -22.37 -31.89
C ILE A 54 30.80 -22.06 -32.38
N ASP A 55 30.23 -22.97 -33.17
CA ASP A 55 28.81 -22.94 -33.54
C ASP A 55 28.03 -23.96 -32.69
N LEU A 56 27.33 -23.48 -31.66
CA LEU A 56 26.48 -24.32 -30.80
C LEU A 56 25.26 -24.92 -31.51
N ASN A 57 24.91 -24.39 -32.68
CA ASN A 57 23.77 -24.82 -33.47
C ASN A 57 24.16 -25.74 -34.64
N ALA A 58 25.44 -26.08 -34.79
CA ALA A 58 25.90 -26.91 -35.90
C ALA A 58 25.17 -28.27 -36.01
N TRP A 59 24.79 -28.85 -34.87
CA TRP A 59 24.02 -30.09 -34.78
C TRP A 59 22.59 -29.98 -35.33
N LYS A 60 22.04 -28.77 -35.42
CA LYS A 60 20.71 -28.52 -36.03
C LYS A 60 20.77 -28.59 -37.56
N ASN A 61 21.89 -28.12 -38.13
CA ASN A 61 22.08 -28.03 -39.58
C ASN A 61 22.51 -29.37 -40.20
N ASN A 62 23.35 -30.15 -39.49
CA ASN A 62 23.82 -31.47 -39.95
C ASN A 62 23.67 -32.51 -38.81
N PRO A 63 22.47 -33.04 -38.55
CA PRO A 63 22.19 -33.92 -37.41
C PRO A 63 23.05 -35.19 -37.35
N GLU A 64 23.41 -35.73 -38.51
CA GLU A 64 24.22 -36.93 -38.68
C GLU A 64 25.73 -36.71 -38.43
N LYS A 65 26.22 -35.47 -38.51
CA LYS A 65 27.66 -35.17 -38.42
C LYS A 65 28.14 -35.14 -36.97
N LEU A 66 29.23 -35.86 -36.67
CA LEU A 66 29.91 -35.86 -35.37
C LEU A 66 31.15 -34.97 -35.41
N LEU A 67 31.01 -33.72 -34.98
CA LEU A 67 32.10 -32.74 -35.00
C LEU A 67 33.21 -33.09 -34.00
N ILE A 68 32.90 -33.78 -32.91
CA ILE A 68 33.85 -34.14 -31.85
C ILE A 68 35.00 -35.04 -32.34
N GLN A 69 34.84 -35.68 -33.50
CA GLN A 69 35.91 -36.43 -34.14
C GLN A 69 37.09 -35.52 -34.52
N THR A 70 36.78 -34.35 -35.06
CA THR A 70 37.77 -33.39 -35.59
C THR A 70 37.99 -32.21 -34.65
N HIS A 71 36.96 -31.75 -33.94
CA HIS A 71 36.97 -30.55 -33.09
C HIS A 71 37.22 -30.87 -31.61
N PRO A 72 37.77 -29.93 -30.82
CA PRO A 72 37.97 -30.12 -29.38
C PRO A 72 36.68 -30.20 -28.55
N PHE A 73 35.56 -29.74 -29.12
CA PHE A 73 34.26 -29.61 -28.50
C PHE A 73 33.13 -29.85 -29.52
N GLU A 74 31.99 -30.37 -29.05
CA GLU A 74 30.74 -30.44 -29.81
C GLU A 74 29.52 -30.35 -28.88
N ALA A 75 28.51 -29.56 -29.27
CA ALA A 75 27.19 -29.68 -28.68
C ALA A 75 26.48 -30.92 -29.26
N GLY A 76 26.24 -31.93 -28.42
CA GLY A 76 25.49 -33.12 -28.78
C GLY A 76 24.05 -32.78 -29.12
N TYR A 77 23.32 -32.21 -28.17
CA TYR A 77 22.03 -31.56 -28.40
C TYR A 77 21.76 -30.54 -27.28
N ILE A 78 20.88 -29.59 -27.57
CA ILE A 78 20.41 -28.59 -26.62
C ILE A 78 18.88 -28.51 -26.79
N GLY A 79 18.13 -28.83 -25.74
CA GLY A 79 16.67 -28.80 -25.81
C GLY A 79 15.98 -29.32 -24.56
N GLY A 80 14.75 -28.83 -24.30
CA GLY A 80 13.92 -29.30 -23.19
C GLY A 80 14.53 -29.09 -21.81
N GLY A 81 15.23 -27.97 -21.61
CA GLY A 81 15.92 -27.68 -20.34
C GLY A 81 17.12 -28.58 -20.06
N ASN A 82 17.68 -29.22 -21.09
CA ASN A 82 18.81 -30.11 -21.01
C ASN A 82 19.82 -29.84 -22.13
N ALA A 83 21.10 -30.09 -21.85
CA ALA A 83 22.14 -30.08 -22.87
C ALA A 83 23.12 -31.23 -22.67
N LEU A 84 23.46 -31.92 -23.76
CA LEU A 84 24.54 -32.89 -23.81
C LEU A 84 25.70 -32.29 -24.61
N LEU A 85 26.87 -32.21 -23.98
CA LEU A 85 28.06 -31.55 -24.51
C LEU A 85 29.22 -32.55 -24.52
N PHE A 86 30.07 -32.50 -25.54
CA PHE A 86 31.22 -33.39 -25.67
C PHE A 86 32.54 -32.61 -25.72
N PHE A 87 33.56 -33.16 -25.07
CA PHE A 87 34.90 -32.59 -24.97
C PHE A 87 35.94 -33.67 -25.28
N LYS A 88 37.00 -33.32 -26.03
CA LYS A 88 38.13 -34.24 -26.27
C LYS A 88 38.98 -34.48 -25.01
N LYS A 89 39.08 -33.49 -24.13
CA LYS A 89 39.92 -33.55 -22.92
C LYS A 89 39.09 -33.32 -21.66
N GLU A 90 39.37 -34.09 -20.61
CA GLU A 90 38.64 -34.02 -19.33
C GLU A 90 38.80 -32.66 -18.64
N ASN A 91 40.02 -32.09 -18.65
CA ASN A 91 40.28 -30.81 -18.02
C ASN A 91 39.41 -29.69 -18.60
N LYS A 92 39.24 -29.66 -19.93
CA LYS A 92 38.37 -28.69 -20.60
C LYS A 92 36.90 -28.84 -20.23
N ALA A 93 36.43 -30.07 -20.02
CA ALA A 93 35.07 -30.31 -19.50
C ALA A 93 34.91 -29.74 -18.09
N LYS A 94 35.89 -29.95 -17.20
CA LYS A 94 35.88 -29.41 -15.83
C LYS A 94 35.97 -27.89 -15.80
N ASP A 95 36.83 -27.30 -16.63
CA ASP A 95 36.98 -25.85 -16.74
C ASP A 95 35.69 -25.19 -17.23
N PHE A 96 35.05 -25.79 -18.24
CA PHE A 96 33.73 -25.36 -18.72
C PHE A 96 32.68 -25.40 -17.60
N ILE A 97 32.59 -26.49 -16.82
CA ILE A 97 31.63 -26.60 -15.72
C ILE A 97 31.84 -25.47 -14.72
N LYS A 98 33.09 -25.17 -14.35
CA LYS A 98 33.41 -24.07 -13.41
C LYS A 98 33.02 -22.72 -13.98
N GLU A 99 33.40 -22.43 -15.22
CA GLU A 99 33.14 -21.12 -15.84
C GLU A 99 31.65 -20.89 -16.08
N TRP A 100 30.95 -21.89 -16.63
CA TRP A 100 29.52 -21.79 -16.89
C TRP A 100 28.72 -21.64 -15.60
N THR A 101 28.99 -22.45 -14.56
CA THR A 101 28.29 -22.32 -13.27
C THR A 101 28.56 -20.99 -12.58
N LYS A 102 29.77 -20.43 -12.70
CA LYS A 102 30.09 -19.09 -12.20
C LYS A 102 29.28 -18.01 -12.93
N ILE A 103 29.19 -18.07 -14.26
CA ILE A 103 28.38 -17.15 -15.06
C ILE A 103 26.91 -17.23 -14.62
N LEU A 104 26.37 -18.45 -14.44
CA LEU A 104 24.98 -18.62 -14.02
C LEU A 104 24.67 -18.02 -12.65
N LEU A 105 25.60 -18.11 -11.69
CA LEU A 105 25.41 -17.52 -10.35
C LEU A 105 25.31 -16.00 -10.39
N ILE A 106 25.97 -15.36 -11.36
CA ILE A 106 26.01 -13.90 -11.50
C ILE A 106 24.84 -13.41 -12.36
N ASP A 107 24.68 -14.01 -13.54
CA ASP A 107 23.78 -13.50 -14.59
C ASP A 107 22.36 -14.09 -14.46
N THR A 108 22.20 -15.22 -13.77
CA THR A 108 20.91 -15.92 -13.60
C THR A 108 20.66 -16.41 -12.17
N PRO A 109 20.71 -15.51 -11.16
CA PRO A 109 20.50 -15.91 -9.77
C PRO A 109 19.17 -16.65 -9.58
N GLY A 110 19.19 -17.67 -8.74
CA GLY A 110 18.05 -18.53 -8.43
C GLY A 110 17.79 -19.68 -9.42
N ILE A 111 18.45 -19.73 -10.58
CA ILE A 111 18.39 -20.92 -11.45
C ILE A 111 19.21 -22.03 -10.81
N ALA A 112 18.64 -23.23 -10.68
CA ALA A 112 19.34 -24.40 -10.19
C ALA A 112 19.65 -25.36 -11.34
N THR A 113 20.88 -25.85 -11.41
CA THR A 113 21.31 -26.81 -12.44
C THR A 113 21.92 -28.04 -11.78
N ALA A 114 21.76 -29.17 -12.44
CA ALA A 114 22.42 -30.41 -12.10
C ALA A 114 23.33 -30.80 -13.26
N ILE A 115 24.53 -31.27 -12.92
CA ILE A 115 25.56 -31.58 -13.90
C ILE A 115 26.07 -33.00 -13.63
N ALA A 116 26.23 -33.78 -14.68
CA ALA A 116 27.00 -35.00 -14.68
C ALA A 116 28.09 -34.91 -15.75
N TYR A 117 29.29 -35.35 -15.42
CA TYR A 117 30.34 -35.52 -16.43
C TYR A 117 31.01 -36.88 -16.26
N LYS A 118 31.33 -37.53 -17.38
CA LYS A 118 31.98 -38.84 -17.40
C LYS A 118 32.68 -39.07 -18.75
N GLU A 119 33.65 -40.00 -18.78
CA GLU A 119 34.07 -40.62 -20.05
C GLU A 119 32.84 -41.23 -20.75
N PHE A 120 32.76 -41.05 -22.07
CA PHE A 120 31.62 -41.40 -22.90
C PHE A 120 32.10 -42.12 -24.15
N ASP A 121 31.54 -43.30 -24.43
CA ASP A 121 31.83 -44.06 -25.65
C ASP A 121 30.70 -43.86 -26.67
N LEU A 122 31.05 -43.23 -27.80
CA LEU A 122 30.13 -42.95 -28.89
C LEU A 122 29.66 -44.22 -29.63
N GLU A 123 30.44 -45.30 -29.60
CA GLU A 123 30.05 -46.59 -30.22
C GLU A 123 29.01 -47.30 -29.35
N LYS A 124 29.07 -47.11 -28.04
CA LYS A 124 28.11 -47.62 -27.05
C LYS A 124 27.21 -46.50 -26.53
N PHE A 125 26.68 -45.68 -27.45
CA PHE A 125 25.95 -44.45 -27.11
C PHE A 125 24.85 -44.65 -26.06
N LYS A 126 24.00 -45.67 -26.24
CA LYS A 126 22.85 -45.94 -25.35
C LYS A 126 23.28 -46.31 -23.92
N GLU A 127 24.30 -47.14 -23.79
CA GLU A 127 24.85 -47.55 -22.49
C GLU A 127 25.50 -46.36 -21.80
N SER A 128 26.39 -45.65 -22.50
CA SER A 128 27.07 -44.45 -22.00
C SER A 128 26.08 -43.36 -21.57
N LEU A 129 25.03 -43.12 -22.35
CA LEU A 129 23.99 -42.14 -22.05
C LEU A 129 23.17 -42.55 -20.81
N LYS A 130 22.78 -43.83 -20.69
CA LYS A 130 22.04 -44.35 -19.54
C LYS A 130 22.86 -44.21 -18.25
N GLU A 131 24.16 -44.48 -18.30
CA GLU A 131 25.05 -44.26 -17.17
C GLU A 131 25.18 -42.79 -16.79
N LEU A 132 25.30 -41.90 -17.77
CA LEU A 132 25.39 -40.46 -17.55
C LEU A 132 24.11 -39.90 -16.91
N PHE A 133 22.93 -40.33 -17.36
CA PHE A 133 21.65 -39.97 -16.72
C PHE A 133 21.52 -40.54 -15.31
N LYS A 134 22.00 -41.76 -15.06
CA LYS A 134 22.05 -42.34 -13.70
C LYS A 134 22.94 -41.50 -12.78
N LEU A 135 24.10 -41.08 -13.27
CA LEU A 135 25.00 -40.18 -12.53
C LEU A 135 24.35 -38.82 -12.27
N LEU A 136 23.69 -38.22 -13.26
CA LEU A 136 22.96 -36.97 -13.11
C LEU A 136 21.87 -37.07 -12.04
N ARG A 137 21.09 -38.16 -12.04
CA ARG A 137 20.06 -38.41 -11.02
C ARG A 137 20.65 -38.50 -9.61
N ASN A 138 21.79 -39.17 -9.46
CA ASN A 138 22.50 -39.24 -8.18
C ASN A 138 23.02 -37.86 -7.76
N ASN A 139 23.59 -37.08 -8.69
CA ASN A 139 24.10 -35.74 -8.42
C ASN A 139 22.98 -34.77 -8.00
N LYS A 140 21.79 -34.86 -8.60
CA LYS A 140 20.60 -34.09 -8.17
C LYS A 140 20.23 -34.32 -6.70
N ALA A 141 20.38 -35.55 -6.21
CA ALA A 141 20.08 -35.89 -4.83
C ALA A 141 21.22 -35.52 -3.86
N LYS A 142 22.48 -35.55 -4.34
CA LYS A 142 23.67 -35.33 -3.52
C LYS A 142 24.07 -33.86 -3.40
N TYR A 143 23.89 -33.09 -4.46
CA TYR A 143 24.37 -31.72 -4.55
C TYR A 143 23.22 -30.77 -4.88
N VAL A 144 22.88 -29.91 -3.91
CA VAL A 144 21.90 -28.83 -4.10
C VAL A 144 22.67 -27.52 -4.19
N PRO A 145 22.79 -26.90 -5.37
CA PRO A 145 23.56 -25.66 -5.51
C PRO A 145 22.88 -24.52 -4.75
N GLN A 146 23.67 -23.73 -4.03
CA GLN A 146 23.21 -22.48 -3.43
C GLN A 146 23.32 -21.37 -4.47
N THR A 147 22.19 -21.08 -5.12
CA THR A 147 22.12 -20.09 -6.22
C THR A 147 21.39 -18.80 -5.81
N ILE A 148 21.09 -18.68 -4.52
CA ILE A 148 20.46 -17.51 -3.90
C ILE A 148 21.27 -17.11 -2.66
N LEU A 149 21.17 -15.83 -2.29
CA LEU A 149 21.74 -15.35 -1.04
C LEU A 149 20.88 -15.82 0.15
N PRO A 150 21.45 -16.53 1.13
CA PRO A 150 20.74 -16.89 2.36
C PRO A 150 20.33 -15.64 3.14
N ARG A 151 19.18 -15.72 3.81
CA ARG A 151 18.63 -14.63 4.62
C ARG A 151 18.82 -14.90 6.12
N HIS A 152 18.96 -13.82 6.89
CA HIS A 152 18.92 -13.85 8.36
C HIS A 152 17.55 -13.36 8.85
N GLY A 153 17.21 -13.59 10.12
CA GLY A 153 15.94 -13.13 10.71
C GLY A 153 15.74 -11.60 10.76
N ILE A 154 16.79 -10.84 10.44
CA ILE A 154 16.78 -9.37 10.36
C ILE A 154 16.76 -8.85 8.91
N THR A 155 16.83 -9.74 7.92
CA THR A 155 16.84 -9.37 6.50
C THR A 155 15.41 -9.24 6.00
N ALA A 156 15.08 -8.11 5.37
CA ALA A 156 13.75 -7.90 4.78
C ALA A 156 13.49 -8.92 3.66
N GLU A 157 12.28 -9.48 3.64
CA GLU A 157 11.85 -10.46 2.65
C GLU A 157 11.24 -9.77 1.42
N CYS A 158 11.71 -10.14 0.23
CA CYS A 158 11.14 -9.73 -1.03
C CYS A 158 9.76 -10.37 -1.22
N SER A 159 8.70 -9.58 -1.14
CA SER A 159 7.30 -10.05 -1.23
C SER A 159 6.95 -10.77 -2.55
N ARG A 160 7.80 -10.68 -3.57
CA ARG A 160 7.60 -11.30 -4.89
C ARG A 160 8.21 -12.70 -4.96
N SER A 161 9.40 -12.89 -4.39
CA SER A 161 10.18 -14.14 -4.50
C SER A 161 10.34 -14.90 -3.20
N GLY A 162 10.07 -14.28 -2.05
CA GLY A 162 10.36 -14.81 -0.71
C GLY A 162 11.85 -14.78 -0.34
N TYR A 163 12.72 -14.26 -1.21
CA TYR A 163 14.17 -14.16 -0.94
C TYR A 163 14.54 -12.86 -0.22
N SER A 164 15.82 -12.66 0.06
CA SER A 164 16.32 -11.42 0.65
C SER A 164 16.02 -10.20 -0.26
N MET A 165 15.92 -9.01 0.34
CA MET A 165 15.92 -7.73 -0.38
C MET A 165 17.35 -7.14 -0.38
N GLU A 166 18.16 -7.49 -1.37
CA GLU A 166 19.57 -7.07 -1.46
C GLU A 166 19.91 -6.12 -2.62
N ILE A 167 19.03 -5.93 -3.61
CA ILE A 167 19.28 -5.07 -4.77
C ILE A 167 18.29 -3.92 -4.80
N TRP A 168 18.80 -2.69 -4.91
CA TRP A 168 17.96 -1.52 -5.24
C TRP A 168 17.61 -1.54 -6.72
N ASN A 169 16.33 -1.74 -7.05
CA ASN A 169 15.88 -1.70 -8.43
C ASN A 169 15.34 -0.30 -8.78
N TYR A 170 15.95 0.32 -9.80
CA TYR A 170 15.63 1.70 -10.20
C TYR A 170 14.25 1.85 -10.85
N SER A 171 13.76 0.84 -11.57
CA SER A 171 12.44 0.93 -12.23
C SER A 171 11.30 0.79 -11.23
N GLU A 172 11.47 -0.04 -10.21
CA GLU A 172 10.50 -0.29 -9.14
C GLU A 172 10.67 0.65 -7.93
N LYS A 173 11.78 1.40 -7.86
CA LYS A 173 12.17 2.33 -6.77
C LYS A 173 12.08 1.70 -5.37
N LYS A 174 12.50 0.44 -5.24
CA LYS A 174 12.50 -0.32 -3.99
C LYS A 174 13.60 -1.38 -3.98
N TYR A 175 13.96 -1.85 -2.79
CA TYR A 175 14.80 -3.04 -2.65
C TYR A 175 14.02 -4.31 -3.02
N ILE A 176 14.65 -5.18 -3.80
CA ILE A 176 14.15 -6.49 -4.23
C ILE A 176 15.27 -7.54 -4.20
N SER A 177 14.92 -8.81 -4.38
CA SER A 177 15.91 -9.87 -4.51
C SER A 177 16.66 -9.78 -5.85
N SER A 178 17.90 -10.25 -5.89
CA SER A 178 18.70 -10.42 -7.11
C SER A 178 18.00 -11.26 -8.17
N VAL A 179 17.29 -12.31 -7.74
CA VAL A 179 16.46 -13.16 -8.59
C VAL A 179 15.34 -12.36 -9.27
N THR A 180 14.62 -11.55 -8.50
CA THR A 180 13.57 -10.66 -9.00
C THR A 180 14.15 -9.61 -9.95
N ASN A 181 15.30 -9.03 -9.60
CA ASN A 181 15.95 -8.01 -10.40
C ASN A 181 16.35 -8.53 -11.78
N ALA A 182 17.06 -9.67 -11.82
CA ALA A 182 17.49 -10.30 -13.08
C ALA A 182 16.30 -10.61 -14.00
N LYS A 183 15.17 -11.08 -13.44
CA LYS A 183 13.95 -11.33 -14.21
C LYS A 183 13.32 -10.06 -14.78
N ILE A 184 13.33 -8.96 -14.02
CA ILE A 184 12.79 -7.68 -14.48
C ILE A 184 13.67 -7.09 -15.59
N GLU A 185 15.00 -7.15 -15.45
CA GLU A 185 15.93 -6.65 -16.46
C GLU A 185 15.84 -7.46 -17.76
N ALA A 186 15.72 -8.78 -17.63
CA ALA A 186 15.55 -9.70 -18.76
C ALA A 186 14.23 -9.52 -19.52
N SER A 187 13.17 -8.99 -18.89
CA SER A 187 11.83 -8.96 -19.49
C SER A 187 11.74 -8.08 -20.74
N ALA A 188 12.53 -7.01 -20.80
CA ALA A 188 12.55 -6.10 -21.94
C ALA A 188 13.10 -6.79 -23.19
N GLU A 189 14.23 -7.50 -23.05
CA GLU A 189 14.81 -8.25 -24.17
C GLU A 189 13.95 -9.47 -24.54
N ALA A 190 13.33 -10.14 -23.56
CA ALA A 190 12.37 -11.22 -23.79
C ALA A 190 11.20 -10.77 -24.68
N LYS A 191 10.60 -9.62 -24.37
CA LYS A 191 9.49 -9.04 -25.15
C LYS A 191 9.95 -8.66 -26.56
N LYS A 192 11.14 -8.06 -26.67
CA LYS A 192 11.74 -7.68 -27.96
C LYS A 192 12.04 -8.89 -28.85
N GLU A 193 12.61 -9.97 -28.30
CA GLU A 193 12.85 -11.21 -29.05
C GLU A 193 11.53 -11.82 -29.54
N LEU A 194 10.51 -11.85 -28.69
CA LEU A 194 9.20 -12.41 -29.04
C LEU A 194 8.52 -11.60 -30.15
N ILE A 195 8.55 -10.27 -30.08
CA ILE A 195 8.04 -9.37 -31.13
C ILE A 195 8.82 -9.61 -32.44
N ASN A 196 10.15 -9.63 -32.40
CA ASN A 196 10.97 -9.84 -33.58
C ASN A 196 10.71 -11.20 -34.25
N LYS A 197 10.43 -12.24 -33.44
CA LYS A 197 10.18 -13.61 -33.91
C LYS A 197 8.86 -13.76 -34.66
N PHE A 198 7.89 -12.89 -34.40
CA PHE A 198 6.54 -12.93 -34.99
C PHE A 198 6.15 -11.59 -35.64
N SER A 199 7.11 -10.73 -35.94
CA SER A 199 6.91 -9.37 -36.46
C SER A 199 6.12 -9.36 -37.78
N ASP A 200 6.34 -10.38 -38.60
CA ASP A 200 5.65 -10.60 -39.86
C ASP A 200 4.14 -10.88 -39.71
N LEU A 201 3.71 -11.43 -38.56
CA LEU A 201 2.30 -11.63 -38.24
C LEU A 201 1.68 -10.44 -37.50
N LEU A 202 2.40 -9.84 -36.55
CA LEU A 202 1.88 -8.81 -35.65
C LEU A 202 1.52 -7.50 -36.36
N LYS A 203 2.23 -7.14 -37.44
CA LYS A 203 2.12 -5.83 -38.13
C LYS A 203 2.27 -4.66 -37.13
N GLU A 204 1.73 -3.47 -37.43
CA GLU A 204 1.71 -2.31 -36.52
C GLU A 204 0.55 -2.34 -35.51
N ASP A 205 -0.38 -3.30 -35.66
CA ASP A 205 -1.65 -3.30 -34.93
C ASP A 205 -1.63 -4.10 -33.62
N PHE A 206 -0.67 -5.02 -33.43
CA PHE A 206 -0.63 -5.95 -32.29
C PHE A 206 0.74 -6.01 -31.61
N THR A 207 0.74 -6.31 -30.32
CA THR A 207 1.96 -6.52 -29.52
C THR A 207 1.72 -7.57 -28.43
N PHE A 208 2.80 -8.06 -27.82
CA PHE A 208 2.71 -8.92 -26.65
C PHE A 208 2.76 -8.07 -25.38
N THR A 209 1.78 -8.22 -24.49
CA THR A 209 1.84 -7.59 -23.17
C THR A 209 2.74 -8.37 -22.21
N ASP A 210 3.40 -7.65 -21.32
CA ASP A 210 4.10 -8.16 -20.15
C ASP A 210 3.36 -7.88 -18.84
N ASP A 211 2.14 -7.32 -18.91
CA ASP A 211 1.26 -7.09 -17.77
C ASP A 211 -0.13 -7.68 -18.03
N LEU A 212 -0.59 -8.56 -17.15
CA LEU A 212 -1.94 -9.13 -17.25
C LEU A 212 -3.02 -8.06 -17.08
N GLU A 213 -2.72 -6.94 -16.43
CA GLU A 213 -3.66 -5.83 -16.28
C GLU A 213 -3.95 -5.12 -17.61
N GLU A 214 -3.04 -5.17 -18.60
CA GLU A 214 -3.24 -4.59 -19.94
C GLU A 214 -4.13 -5.44 -20.86
N LEU A 215 -4.48 -6.68 -20.47
CA LEU A 215 -5.39 -7.51 -21.25
C LEU A 215 -6.83 -6.95 -21.16
N GLY A 216 -7.36 -6.53 -22.31
CA GLY A 216 -8.69 -5.93 -22.42
C GLY A 216 -9.82 -6.85 -21.94
N GLN A 217 -10.87 -6.26 -21.38
CA GLN A 217 -12.04 -6.95 -20.84
C GLN A 217 -13.31 -6.53 -21.57
N ILE A 218 -14.19 -7.48 -21.87
CA ILE A 218 -15.51 -7.18 -22.45
C ILE A 218 -16.47 -6.84 -21.32
N LYS A 219 -17.08 -5.66 -21.42
CA LYS A 219 -18.03 -5.15 -20.43
C LYS A 219 -19.24 -6.08 -20.27
N GLU A 220 -19.73 -6.21 -19.04
CA GLU A 220 -20.93 -6.99 -18.68
C GLU A 220 -20.81 -8.52 -18.88
N LYS A 221 -19.58 -9.04 -19.04
CA LYS A 221 -19.29 -10.47 -19.04
C LYS A 221 -18.27 -10.82 -17.98
N ASP A 222 -18.35 -12.05 -17.47
CA ASP A 222 -17.29 -12.60 -16.63
C ASP A 222 -15.98 -12.62 -17.43
N SER A 223 -15.01 -11.85 -16.94
CA SER A 223 -13.70 -11.72 -17.55
C SER A 223 -12.75 -12.71 -16.89
N HIS A 224 -12.54 -13.84 -17.56
CA HIS A 224 -11.61 -14.87 -17.12
C HIS A 224 -10.31 -14.79 -17.91
N ILE A 225 -9.17 -14.82 -17.21
CA ILE A 225 -7.89 -15.07 -17.84
C ILE A 225 -7.73 -16.58 -17.97
N ALA A 226 -7.76 -17.08 -19.21
CA ALA A 226 -7.43 -18.46 -19.48
C ALA A 226 -5.91 -18.65 -19.47
N ILE A 227 -5.39 -19.39 -18.48
CA ILE A 227 -4.00 -19.84 -18.48
C ILE A 227 -3.96 -21.23 -19.09
N VAL A 228 -3.49 -21.32 -20.34
CA VAL A 228 -3.44 -22.58 -21.08
C VAL A 228 -2.03 -23.17 -21.02
N HIS A 229 -1.91 -24.36 -20.43
CA HIS A 229 -0.69 -25.15 -20.47
C HIS A 229 -0.88 -26.32 -21.43
N ILE A 230 -0.02 -26.42 -22.44
CA ILE A 230 -0.03 -27.50 -23.42
C ILE A 230 1.25 -28.30 -23.24
N ASP A 231 1.13 -29.59 -22.91
CA ASP A 231 2.26 -30.50 -22.77
C ASP A 231 2.12 -31.69 -23.72
N GLY A 232 3.25 -32.18 -24.22
CA GLY A 232 3.29 -33.32 -25.13
C GLY A 232 3.15 -34.63 -24.38
N ASN A 233 2.14 -35.43 -24.73
CA ASN A 233 1.95 -36.74 -24.13
C ASN A 233 3.14 -37.67 -24.38
N GLY A 234 3.73 -38.19 -23.29
CA GLY A 234 4.75 -39.24 -23.35
C GLY A 234 6.08 -38.82 -23.98
N MET A 235 6.41 -37.53 -24.03
CA MET A 235 7.63 -37.03 -24.70
C MET A 235 8.91 -37.67 -24.17
N GLY A 236 9.02 -37.89 -22.85
CA GLY A 236 10.18 -38.59 -22.27
C GLY A 236 10.38 -40.00 -22.82
N LYS A 237 9.30 -40.76 -23.03
CA LYS A 237 9.36 -42.12 -23.62
C LYS A 237 9.80 -42.06 -25.08
N ARG A 238 9.35 -41.05 -25.83
CA ARG A 238 9.75 -40.83 -27.23
C ARG A 238 11.26 -40.59 -27.35
N PHE A 239 11.81 -39.72 -26.50
CA PHE A 239 13.26 -39.47 -26.46
C PHE A 239 14.07 -40.67 -25.95
N GLN A 240 13.54 -41.44 -24.99
CA GLN A 240 14.16 -42.70 -24.54
C GLN A 240 14.17 -43.79 -25.61
N GLY A 241 13.23 -43.73 -26.56
CA GLY A 241 13.16 -44.66 -27.69
C GLY A 241 14.21 -44.42 -28.77
N CYS A 242 14.87 -43.25 -28.78
CA CYS A 242 15.95 -42.96 -29.72
C CYS A 242 17.20 -43.79 -29.39
N ASN A 243 17.77 -44.43 -30.40
CA ASN A 243 18.93 -45.33 -30.27
C ASN A 243 20.26 -44.67 -30.63
N SER A 244 20.24 -43.50 -31.27
CA SER A 244 21.43 -42.76 -31.69
C SER A 244 21.32 -41.27 -31.39
N LEU A 245 22.47 -40.58 -31.41
CA LEU A 245 22.51 -39.12 -31.28
C LEU A 245 21.76 -38.42 -32.42
N GLU A 246 21.88 -38.93 -33.64
CA GLU A 246 21.18 -38.40 -34.82
C GLU A 246 19.66 -38.44 -34.65
N GLU A 247 19.11 -39.57 -34.18
CA GLU A 247 17.68 -39.71 -33.92
C GLU A 247 17.19 -38.70 -32.88
N ILE A 248 17.94 -38.51 -31.79
CA ILE A 248 17.63 -37.49 -30.76
C ILE A 248 17.63 -36.09 -31.38
N ARG A 249 18.62 -35.75 -32.19
CA ARG A 249 18.74 -34.45 -32.85
C ARG A 249 17.55 -34.21 -33.80
N ARG A 250 17.24 -35.17 -34.67
CA ARG A 250 16.09 -35.07 -35.61
C ARG A 250 14.77 -34.96 -34.87
N LEU A 251 14.58 -35.73 -33.79
CA LEU A 251 13.38 -35.62 -32.96
C LEU A 251 13.29 -34.24 -32.29
N SER A 252 14.37 -33.75 -31.69
CA SER A 252 14.41 -32.42 -31.07
C SER A 252 14.10 -31.28 -32.06
N ILE A 253 14.65 -31.35 -33.27
CA ILE A 253 14.39 -30.36 -34.33
C ILE A 253 12.92 -30.39 -34.76
N SER A 254 12.37 -31.58 -34.99
CA SER A 254 10.97 -31.73 -35.42
C SER A 254 9.98 -31.25 -34.37
N VAL A 255 10.23 -31.54 -33.08
CA VAL A 255 9.40 -31.06 -31.96
C VAL A 255 9.44 -29.53 -31.88
N ASN A 256 10.63 -28.92 -31.92
CA ASN A 256 10.76 -27.47 -31.87
C ASN A 256 10.04 -26.77 -33.06
N LYS A 257 10.15 -27.36 -34.26
CA LYS A 257 9.45 -26.87 -35.46
C LYS A 257 7.93 -26.96 -35.30
N ALA A 258 7.42 -28.09 -34.80
CA ALA A 258 5.99 -28.28 -34.58
C ALA A 258 5.43 -27.28 -33.56
N THR A 259 6.12 -27.07 -32.43
CA THR A 259 5.71 -26.07 -31.42
C THR A 259 5.69 -24.65 -31.97
N LYS A 260 6.73 -24.26 -32.74
CA LYS A 260 6.79 -22.94 -33.36
C LYS A 260 5.67 -22.73 -34.37
N ASN A 261 5.39 -23.72 -35.21
CA ASN A 261 4.34 -23.63 -36.23
C ASN A 261 2.94 -23.56 -35.60
N ALA A 262 2.66 -24.38 -34.59
CA ALA A 262 1.37 -24.36 -33.90
C ALA A 262 1.09 -22.99 -33.24
N PHE A 263 2.10 -22.40 -32.58
CA PHE A 263 1.94 -21.07 -31.99
C PHE A 263 1.74 -19.98 -33.05
N ARG A 264 2.43 -20.11 -34.20
CA ARG A 264 2.30 -19.20 -35.34
C ARG A 264 0.89 -19.24 -35.95
N GLU A 265 0.32 -20.43 -36.14
CA GLU A 265 -1.05 -20.61 -36.64
C GLU A 265 -2.08 -20.01 -35.69
N LEU A 266 -1.92 -20.23 -34.37
CA LEU A 266 -2.79 -19.62 -33.35
C LEU A 266 -2.80 -18.09 -33.43
N LEU A 267 -1.63 -17.45 -33.54
CA LEU A 267 -1.55 -16.00 -33.66
C LEU A 267 -2.21 -15.48 -34.93
N GLY A 268 -2.04 -16.18 -36.06
CA GLY A 268 -2.68 -15.83 -37.32
C GLY A 268 -4.21 -15.81 -37.21
N GLU A 269 -4.79 -16.79 -36.55
CA GLU A 269 -6.24 -16.89 -36.32
C GLU A 269 -6.77 -15.81 -35.38
N ILE A 270 -6.00 -15.40 -34.38
CA ILE A 270 -6.40 -14.31 -33.47
C ILE A 270 -6.44 -12.97 -34.22
N ILE A 271 -5.41 -12.69 -35.03
CA ILE A 271 -5.25 -11.41 -35.73
C ILE A 271 -6.31 -11.25 -36.83
N SER A 272 -6.67 -12.32 -37.55
CA SER A 272 -7.67 -12.26 -38.63
C SER A 272 -9.08 -11.92 -38.13
N ASN A 273 -9.38 -12.20 -36.85
CA ASN A 273 -10.72 -12.10 -36.28
C ASN A 273 -10.95 -10.83 -35.40
N PHE A 274 -10.03 -9.86 -35.38
CA PHE A 274 -10.11 -8.69 -34.48
C PHE A 274 -10.68 -7.43 -35.19
N HIS A 275 -11.81 -6.87 -34.70
CA HIS A 275 -12.45 -5.65 -35.23
C HIS A 275 -12.23 -4.41 -34.33
N LYS A 276 -11.79 -3.27 -34.89
CA LYS A 276 -11.59 -1.98 -34.17
C LYS A 276 -12.82 -1.05 -34.28
N GLN A 277 -13.24 -0.40 -33.18
CA GLN A 277 -14.15 0.77 -33.17
C GLN A 277 -13.39 2.02 -32.70
N ASN A 278 -13.54 3.17 -33.37
CA ASN A 278 -12.90 4.44 -33.01
C ASN A 278 -13.85 5.36 -32.22
N VAL A 279 -13.39 5.91 -31.09
CA VAL A 279 -14.08 6.97 -30.31
C VAL A 279 -13.06 8.02 -29.85
N ASN A 280 -13.42 9.30 -29.89
CA ASN A 280 -12.58 10.41 -29.39
C ASN A 280 -12.69 10.56 -27.85
N PRO A 281 -11.57 10.71 -27.11
CA PRO A 281 -11.58 10.77 -25.65
C PRO A 281 -12.04 12.13 -25.09
N ILE A 282 -12.66 12.10 -23.92
CA ILE A 282 -13.02 13.29 -23.13
C ILE A 282 -12.07 13.37 -21.92
N PRO A 283 -11.25 14.42 -21.78
CA PRO A 283 -10.37 14.58 -20.63
C PRO A 283 -11.15 14.91 -19.36
N ILE A 284 -10.76 14.32 -18.22
CA ILE A 284 -11.35 14.58 -16.89
C ILE A 284 -10.42 15.52 -16.12
N PRO A 285 -10.90 16.66 -15.58
CA PRO A 285 -10.09 17.55 -14.74
C PRO A 285 -9.55 16.85 -13.47
N GLU A 286 -8.32 17.18 -13.06
CA GLU A 286 -7.69 16.60 -11.85
C GLU A 286 -8.52 16.83 -10.58
N GLU A 287 -9.18 17.98 -10.46
CA GLU A 287 -10.05 18.30 -9.33
C GLU A 287 -11.22 17.31 -9.21
N ASP A 288 -11.80 16.90 -10.34
CA ASP A 288 -12.92 15.96 -10.37
C ASP A 288 -12.48 14.53 -10.03
N VAL A 289 -11.26 14.15 -10.43
CA VAL A 289 -10.62 12.90 -9.97
C VAL A 289 -10.41 12.92 -8.46
N LYS A 290 -9.96 14.04 -7.90
CA LYS A 290 -9.78 14.22 -6.46
C LYS A 290 -11.13 14.14 -5.72
N ASN A 291 -12.16 14.79 -6.23
CA ASN A 291 -13.52 14.74 -5.67
C ASN A 291 -14.08 13.31 -5.68
N TYR A 292 -13.89 12.58 -6.78
CA TYR A 292 -14.26 11.17 -6.86
C TYR A 292 -13.54 10.32 -5.81
N ASN A 293 -12.24 10.52 -5.60
CA ASN A 293 -11.48 9.77 -4.60
C ASN A 293 -11.88 10.12 -3.17
N ASN A 294 -12.27 11.35 -2.90
CA ASN A 294 -12.71 11.83 -1.58
C ASN A 294 -14.13 11.39 -1.19
N ASP A 295 -14.90 10.74 -2.07
CA ASP A 295 -16.16 10.10 -1.68
C ASP A 295 -15.91 8.78 -0.91
N ILE A 296 -15.41 8.93 0.32
CA ILE A 296 -15.02 7.82 1.21
C ILE A 296 -16.21 7.07 1.81
N THR A 297 -17.44 7.56 1.61
CA THR A 297 -18.67 6.95 2.16
C THR A 297 -19.46 6.19 1.10
N ARG A 298 -18.83 5.87 -0.04
CA ARG A 298 -19.34 4.86 -0.97
C ARG A 298 -19.41 3.52 -0.26
N ALA A 299 -20.44 2.74 -0.57
CA ALA A 299 -20.53 1.39 -0.03
C ALA A 299 -19.30 0.58 -0.47
N GLU A 300 -18.76 -0.28 0.40
CA GLU A 300 -17.54 -1.05 0.13
C GLU A 300 -17.64 -1.90 -1.14
N LYS A 301 -18.87 -2.29 -1.51
CA LYS A 301 -19.16 -3.05 -2.74
C LYS A 301 -19.09 -2.21 -4.02
N VAL A 302 -19.07 -0.87 -3.90
CA VAL A 302 -18.99 0.03 -5.06
C VAL A 302 -17.54 0.12 -5.51
N PRO A 303 -17.22 -0.32 -6.74
CA PRO A 303 -15.85 -0.30 -7.22
C PRO A 303 -15.33 1.14 -7.39
N ASN A 304 -14.06 1.35 -7.06
CA ASN A 304 -13.38 2.62 -7.32
C ASN A 304 -12.93 2.67 -8.79
N LEU A 305 -13.67 3.42 -9.62
CA LEU A 305 -13.45 3.60 -11.04
C LEU A 305 -12.05 4.13 -11.37
N ILE A 306 -11.45 5.00 -10.56
CA ILE A 306 -10.09 5.51 -10.82
C ILE A 306 -9.04 4.43 -10.58
N LYS A 307 -9.21 3.62 -9.53
CA LYS A 307 -8.36 2.45 -9.31
C LYS A 307 -8.55 1.39 -10.39
N LEU A 308 -9.78 1.24 -10.89
CA LEU A 308 -10.07 0.34 -11.99
C LEU A 308 -9.52 0.88 -13.33
N SER A 309 -9.60 2.19 -13.56
CA SER A 309 -9.14 2.84 -14.80
C SER A 309 -7.62 2.87 -14.94
N ALA A 310 -6.90 2.77 -13.83
CA ALA A 310 -5.46 2.54 -13.85
C ALA A 310 -5.08 1.15 -14.41
N LYS A 311 -6.04 0.22 -14.50
CA LYS A 311 -5.84 -1.15 -14.97
C LYS A 311 -6.46 -1.39 -16.34
N CYS A 312 -7.71 -0.95 -16.56
CA CYS A 312 -8.44 -1.20 -17.80
C CYS A 312 -9.47 -0.10 -18.09
N GLU A 313 -10.00 -0.06 -19.31
CA GLU A 313 -11.11 0.85 -19.62
C GLU A 313 -12.37 0.47 -18.82
N VAL A 314 -12.87 1.40 -18.01
CA VAL A 314 -14.01 1.14 -17.12
C VAL A 314 -15.26 1.81 -17.68
N PRO A 315 -16.38 1.08 -17.85
CA PRO A 315 -17.65 1.74 -18.10
C PRO A 315 -18.00 2.65 -16.92
N CYS A 316 -18.28 3.90 -17.23
CA CYS A 316 -18.77 4.87 -16.27
C CYS A 316 -19.93 5.66 -16.86
N PHE A 317 -20.84 6.06 -15.99
CA PHE A 317 -21.74 7.15 -16.27
C PHE A 317 -21.02 8.45 -15.94
N TYR A 318 -21.21 9.46 -16.76
CA TYR A 318 -20.71 10.80 -16.47
C TYR A 318 -21.74 11.87 -16.82
N VAL A 319 -21.62 13.02 -16.19
CA VAL A 319 -22.36 14.24 -16.50
C VAL A 319 -21.36 15.37 -16.57
N LYS A 320 -21.42 16.14 -17.66
CA LYS A 320 -20.76 17.43 -17.76
C LYS A 320 -21.65 18.49 -17.14
N TRP A 321 -21.08 19.36 -16.34
CA TRP A 321 -21.80 20.45 -15.69
C TRP A 321 -20.87 21.65 -15.51
N GLY A 322 -21.43 22.86 -15.37
CA GLY A 322 -20.63 24.08 -15.37
C GLY A 322 -19.85 24.29 -16.67
N LYS A 323 -18.74 25.03 -16.59
CA LYS A 323 -17.92 25.36 -17.76
C LYS A 323 -16.99 24.21 -18.17
N ASP A 324 -16.37 23.53 -17.19
CA ASP A 324 -15.35 22.49 -17.42
C ASP A 324 -15.36 21.38 -16.34
N ARG A 325 -16.52 21.02 -15.76
CA ARG A 325 -16.60 20.00 -14.70
C ARG A 325 -17.23 18.69 -15.19
N ILE A 326 -16.71 17.58 -14.71
CA ILE A 326 -17.19 16.24 -15.00
C ILE A 326 -17.38 15.47 -13.70
N SER A 327 -18.62 15.13 -13.37
CA SER A 327 -18.90 14.14 -12.33
C SER A 327 -19.14 12.79 -12.97
N PHE A 328 -18.59 11.72 -12.40
CA PHE A 328 -18.70 10.37 -12.95
C PHE A 328 -18.84 9.32 -11.86
N GLY A 329 -19.43 8.18 -12.22
CA GLY A 329 -19.69 7.08 -11.29
C GLY A 329 -20.11 5.80 -11.98
N HIS A 330 -20.10 4.70 -11.21
CA HIS A 330 -20.34 3.36 -11.76
C HIS A 330 -21.83 3.12 -12.08
N THR A 331 -22.72 3.88 -11.45
CA THR A 331 -24.17 3.85 -11.67
C THR A 331 -24.66 5.25 -12.03
N GLY A 332 -25.75 5.40 -12.77
CA GLY A 332 -26.30 6.70 -13.15
C GLY A 332 -26.69 7.65 -11.99
N MET A 333 -26.73 7.15 -10.75
CA MET A 333 -27.06 7.92 -9.52
C MET A 333 -25.82 8.18 -8.65
N PHE A 334 -24.74 8.73 -9.22
CA PHE A 334 -23.56 9.13 -8.45
C PHE A 334 -23.72 10.53 -7.82
N ARG A 335 -22.95 10.80 -6.77
CA ARG A 335 -22.98 12.10 -6.08
C ARG A 335 -22.26 13.16 -6.91
N LEU A 336 -22.84 14.36 -6.95
CA LEU A 336 -22.20 15.52 -7.53
C LEU A 336 -21.33 16.21 -6.47
N ALA A 337 -20.13 16.63 -6.88
CA ALA A 337 -19.29 17.49 -6.06
C ALA A 337 -19.90 18.89 -5.96
N TYR A 338 -19.54 19.61 -4.90
CA TYR A 338 -19.80 21.03 -4.78
C TYR A 338 -18.74 21.82 -5.57
N ASP A 339 -19.11 23.02 -5.99
CA ASP A 339 -18.27 23.92 -6.79
C ASP A 339 -17.11 24.44 -5.95
N LYS A 340 -17.36 24.66 -4.65
CA LYS A 340 -16.35 25.12 -3.68
C LYS A 340 -15.95 23.98 -2.75
N THR A 341 -14.66 23.95 -2.45
CA THR A 341 -14.06 23.06 -1.47
C THR A 341 -14.29 23.57 -0.04
N ILE A 342 -14.20 22.66 0.94
CA ILE A 342 -14.25 23.04 2.37
C ILE A 342 -13.19 24.11 2.71
N LYS A 343 -12.03 24.06 2.04
CA LYS A 343 -10.92 25.01 2.25
C LYS A 343 -11.30 26.43 1.83
N GLU A 344 -12.09 26.61 0.77
CA GLU A 344 -12.54 27.95 0.32
C GLU A 344 -13.52 28.61 1.30
N HIS A 345 -14.09 27.85 2.23
CA HIS A 345 -14.91 28.39 3.33
C HIS A 345 -14.08 28.79 4.57
N ILE A 346 -12.75 28.65 4.51
CA ILE A 346 -11.81 29.10 5.55
C ILE A 346 -11.30 30.48 5.16
N PRO A 347 -11.30 31.48 6.07
CA PRO A 347 -10.73 32.80 5.76
C PRO A 347 -9.29 32.71 5.24
N GLU A 348 -8.97 33.48 4.19
CA GLU A 348 -7.68 33.45 3.50
C GLU A 348 -6.49 33.68 4.45
N GLN A 349 -6.66 34.53 5.46
CA GLN A 349 -5.63 34.84 6.46
C GLN A 349 -5.20 33.62 7.29
N LEU A 350 -6.06 32.58 7.39
CA LEU A 350 -5.78 31.33 8.09
C LEU A 350 -5.20 30.26 7.16
N GLN A 351 -5.05 30.54 5.86
CA GLN A 351 -4.51 29.60 4.87
C GLN A 351 -3.03 29.87 4.53
N ASP A 352 -2.46 30.94 5.08
CA ASP A 352 -1.08 31.38 4.84
C ASP A 352 -0.09 30.42 5.51
N LYS A 353 0.55 29.58 4.69
CA LYS A 353 1.53 28.57 5.15
C LYS A 353 2.82 29.18 5.70
N ASN A 354 3.09 30.46 5.47
CA ASN A 354 4.28 31.13 5.98
C ASN A 354 4.08 31.69 7.39
N LYS A 355 2.86 31.57 7.95
CA LYS A 355 2.53 32.00 9.31
C LYS A 355 2.35 30.77 10.18
N ILE A 356 2.96 30.83 11.36
CA ILE A 356 2.84 29.82 12.39
C ILE A 356 1.77 30.29 13.38
N ASP A 357 0.74 29.47 13.59
CA ASP A 357 -0.24 29.72 14.65
C ASP A 357 0.25 29.21 16.03
N ILE A 358 -0.45 29.57 17.11
CA ILE A 358 -0.04 29.19 18.49
C ILE A 358 -0.10 27.68 18.70
N ALA A 359 -1.03 26.96 18.04
CA ALA A 359 -1.07 25.51 18.13
C ALA A 359 0.11 24.89 17.39
N GLU A 360 0.43 25.36 16.19
CA GLU A 360 1.61 24.90 15.44
C GLU A 360 2.91 25.22 16.19
N SER A 361 3.03 26.38 16.84
CA SER A 361 4.24 26.72 17.60
C SER A 361 4.48 25.77 18.78
N ILE A 362 3.42 25.25 19.39
CA ILE A 362 3.45 24.33 20.53
C ILE A 362 3.61 22.87 20.10
N PHE A 363 2.79 22.42 19.15
CA PHE A 363 2.71 21.01 18.73
C PHE A 363 3.64 20.66 17.56
N GLY A 364 4.24 21.65 16.92
CA GLY A 364 5.01 21.44 15.70
C GLY A 364 4.12 21.35 14.47
N ASN A 365 4.76 21.16 13.31
CA ASN A 365 4.06 20.83 12.08
C ASN A 365 4.74 19.68 11.34
N LYS A 366 4.02 19.06 10.41
CA LYS A 366 4.48 17.86 9.71
C LYS A 366 5.74 18.08 8.85
N GLU A 367 6.00 19.31 8.44
CA GLU A 367 6.94 19.61 7.35
C GLU A 367 8.27 20.22 7.83
N SER A 368 8.28 20.97 8.93
CA SER A 368 9.39 21.90 9.23
C SER A 368 9.95 21.84 10.65
N PHE A 369 9.15 21.57 11.69
CA PHE A 369 9.68 21.50 13.06
C PHE A 369 8.83 20.64 14.01
N ALA A 370 9.50 20.07 15.01
CA ALA A 370 8.88 19.22 16.02
C ALA A 370 8.19 20.04 17.13
N GLY A 371 7.18 19.43 17.76
CA GLY A 371 6.52 19.99 18.93
C GLY A 371 7.43 20.08 20.15
N ARG A 372 7.10 21.02 21.03
CA ARG A 372 7.83 21.29 22.29
C ARG A 372 7.00 20.95 23.52
N VAL A 373 5.87 20.24 23.36
CA VAL A 373 5.03 19.68 24.43
C VAL A 373 4.99 18.16 24.33
N PHE A 374 5.07 17.49 25.48
CA PHE A 374 5.11 16.03 25.58
C PHE A 374 4.13 15.58 26.66
N PHE A 375 3.33 14.57 26.35
CA PHE A 375 2.34 14.01 27.27
C PHE A 375 2.84 12.66 27.76
N GLU A 376 2.98 12.51 29.08
CA GLU A 376 3.24 11.20 29.69
C GLU A 376 1.94 10.43 29.87
N ASP A 377 2.07 9.12 30.10
CA ASP A 377 0.95 8.29 30.52
C ASP A 377 0.33 8.83 31.81
N ILE A 378 -1.00 8.84 31.85
CA ILE A 378 -1.76 9.27 33.02
C ILE A 378 -2.28 8.03 33.74
N PHE A 379 -1.76 7.79 34.94
CA PHE A 379 -2.05 6.59 35.73
C PHE A 379 -3.14 6.84 36.77
N ILE A 380 -3.86 5.79 37.14
CA ILE A 380 -4.85 5.83 38.22
C ILE A 380 -4.11 6.09 39.54
N LYS A 381 -4.63 6.99 40.38
CA LYS A 381 -4.07 7.17 41.74
C LYS A 381 -4.31 5.94 42.61
N GLU A 382 -3.32 5.61 43.44
CA GLU A 382 -3.39 4.50 44.40
C GLU A 382 -4.62 4.57 45.32
N GLY A 383 -5.06 3.40 45.80
CA GLY A 383 -6.18 3.27 46.73
C GLY A 383 -7.58 3.36 46.10
N GLN A 384 -7.70 3.36 44.76
CA GLN A 384 -8.98 3.37 44.06
C GLN A 384 -9.37 1.97 43.58
N ASN A 385 -10.46 1.45 44.12
CA ASN A 385 -11.04 0.16 43.73
C ASN A 385 -12.21 0.34 42.75
N ASN A 386 -12.59 -0.73 42.04
CA ASN A 386 -13.77 -0.76 41.17
C ASN A 386 -13.77 0.32 40.07
N VAL A 387 -12.66 0.45 39.34
CA VAL A 387 -12.41 1.54 38.38
C VAL A 387 -13.33 1.52 37.15
N SER A 388 -13.76 0.34 36.71
CA SER A 388 -14.50 0.14 35.46
C SER A 388 -15.97 -0.17 35.71
N MET A 389 -16.83 0.27 34.77
CA MET A 389 -18.28 -0.01 34.76
C MET A 389 -18.64 -1.38 34.15
N GLY A 390 -17.65 -2.14 33.68
CA GLY A 390 -17.83 -3.36 32.89
C GLY A 390 -18.10 -3.09 31.41
N GLU A 391 -17.88 -4.11 30.59
CA GLU A 391 -18.08 -4.04 29.15
C GLU A 391 -19.58 -4.06 28.80
N LYS A 392 -20.05 -3.00 28.14
CA LYS A 392 -21.47 -2.81 27.77
C LYS A 392 -21.59 -2.21 26.37
N THR A 393 -22.79 -2.27 25.81
CA THR A 393 -23.12 -1.73 24.49
C THR A 393 -23.72 -0.32 24.65
N PRO A 394 -23.09 0.75 24.12
CA PRO A 394 -23.69 2.07 24.10
C PRO A 394 -24.75 2.17 23.00
N LYS A 395 -25.64 3.16 23.10
CA LYS A 395 -26.49 3.61 21.99
C LYS A 395 -25.63 3.96 20.75
N ILE A 396 -26.23 3.88 19.57
CA ILE A 396 -25.52 4.07 18.28
C ILE A 396 -24.81 5.43 18.24
N LEU A 397 -23.48 5.38 18.09
CA LEU A 397 -22.62 6.55 17.98
C LEU A 397 -22.49 7.00 16.52
N SER A 398 -23.57 7.55 15.98
CA SER A 398 -23.59 8.07 14.61
C SER A 398 -22.94 9.45 14.50
N SER A 399 -22.45 9.78 13.30
CA SER A 399 -21.97 11.12 12.95
C SER A 399 -22.88 11.79 11.92
N PRO A 400 -23.10 13.11 12.03
CA PRO A 400 -23.90 13.84 11.05
C PRO A 400 -23.27 13.75 9.66
N LYS A 401 -24.11 13.58 8.64
CA LYS A 401 -23.66 13.46 7.26
C LYS A 401 -23.26 14.84 6.71
N PRO A 402 -22.32 14.92 5.75
CA PRO A 402 -21.95 16.20 5.11
C PRO A 402 -23.16 16.96 4.53
N THR A 403 -24.22 16.25 4.13
CA THR A 403 -25.47 16.84 3.64
C THR A 403 -26.23 17.68 4.68
N THR A 404 -25.84 17.60 5.96
CA THR A 404 -26.27 18.46 7.07
C THR A 404 -25.47 19.77 7.09
N PHE A 405 -25.28 20.40 5.92
CA PHE A 405 -24.47 21.61 5.75
C PHE A 405 -24.93 22.77 6.64
N GLN A 406 -26.21 22.82 7.00
CA GLN A 406 -26.78 23.88 7.83
C GLN A 406 -26.20 23.89 9.26
N HIS A 407 -25.60 22.79 9.69
CA HIS A 407 -24.91 22.69 10.99
C HIS A 407 -23.41 22.94 10.90
N TYR A 408 -22.83 22.87 9.69
CA TYR A 408 -21.40 23.06 9.44
C TYR A 408 -21.05 24.46 8.92
N LEU A 409 -21.98 25.12 8.23
CA LEU A 409 -21.82 26.48 7.71
C LEU A 409 -22.61 27.49 8.54
N VAL A 410 -22.09 28.71 8.65
CA VAL A 410 -22.81 29.81 9.29
C VAL A 410 -24.05 30.14 8.46
N GLN A 411 -25.22 30.14 9.10
CA GLN A 411 -26.50 30.44 8.46
C GLN A 411 -26.92 31.87 8.79
N THR A 412 -27.36 32.61 7.78
CA THR A 412 -27.86 33.99 7.91
C THR A 412 -29.37 34.10 7.82
N ARG A 413 -30.04 33.04 7.34
CA ARG A 413 -31.49 32.95 7.16
C ARG A 413 -31.97 31.59 7.64
N ASP A 414 -33.22 31.51 8.09
CA ASP A 414 -33.88 30.31 8.60
C ASP A 414 -34.80 29.62 7.58
N ASN A 415 -35.03 30.26 6.42
CA ASN A 415 -35.78 29.66 5.33
C ASN A 415 -35.01 28.52 4.66
N ILE A 416 -35.61 27.32 4.62
CA ILE A 416 -35.02 26.10 4.06
C ILE A 416 -34.50 26.26 2.61
N ARG A 417 -35.12 27.12 1.81
CA ARG A 417 -34.74 27.37 0.41
C ARG A 417 -33.58 28.36 0.25
N GLN A 418 -33.19 29.01 1.34
CA GLN A 418 -32.16 30.06 1.37
C GLN A 418 -31.04 29.75 2.37
N LEU A 419 -30.93 28.49 2.78
CA LEU A 419 -29.84 28.05 3.65
C LEU A 419 -28.51 28.06 2.89
N ASN A 420 -27.47 28.52 3.57
CA ASN A 420 -26.11 28.45 3.06
C ASN A 420 -25.66 26.99 2.96
N HIS A 421 -25.29 26.57 1.75
CA HIS A 421 -24.72 25.26 1.43
C HIS A 421 -23.29 25.43 0.88
N TYR A 422 -22.60 24.33 0.56
CA TYR A 422 -21.19 24.37 0.17
C TYR A 422 -20.89 25.07 -1.18
N ASN A 423 -21.88 25.58 -1.93
CA ASN A 423 -21.59 26.49 -3.07
C ASN A 423 -21.82 27.97 -2.70
N THR A 424 -22.44 28.24 -1.54
CA THR A 424 -22.67 29.61 -1.07
C THR A 424 -21.41 30.19 -0.43
N ASP A 425 -21.23 31.51 -0.56
CA ASP A 425 -20.18 32.23 0.17
C ASP A 425 -20.55 32.34 1.66
N SER A 426 -20.14 31.33 2.43
CA SER A 426 -20.33 31.28 3.88
C SER A 426 -19.12 30.66 4.56
N SER A 427 -18.86 31.07 5.81
CA SER A 427 -17.77 30.52 6.62
C SER A 427 -18.18 29.22 7.32
N ILE A 428 -17.21 28.33 7.54
CA ILE A 428 -17.41 27.16 8.41
C ILE A 428 -17.62 27.58 9.88
N ARG A 429 -18.47 26.85 10.61
CA ARG A 429 -18.73 27.08 12.04
C ARG A 429 -17.57 26.63 12.95
N GLY A 430 -16.66 25.80 12.43
CA GLY A 430 -15.47 25.33 13.16
C GLY A 430 -15.67 24.00 13.90
N TYR A 431 -15.35 24.00 15.19
CA TYR A 431 -15.16 22.76 15.98
C TYR A 431 -16.47 22.08 16.40
N LYS A 432 -16.51 20.75 16.28
CA LYS A 432 -17.60 19.92 16.79
C LYS A 432 -17.41 19.65 18.28
N LEU A 433 -18.32 20.17 19.10
CA LEU A 433 -18.37 19.97 20.55
C LEU A 433 -19.67 19.27 20.94
N TYR A 434 -19.68 18.66 22.13
CA TYR A 434 -20.84 17.99 22.71
C TYR A 434 -21.18 18.63 24.05
N TRP A 435 -22.47 18.73 24.37
CA TRP A 435 -22.93 19.14 25.69
C TRP A 435 -22.56 18.11 26.75
N HIS A 436 -22.22 18.56 27.96
CA HIS A 436 -22.18 17.68 29.12
C HIS A 436 -23.58 17.14 29.42
N LYS A 437 -23.64 15.88 29.83
CA LYS A 437 -24.87 15.14 30.13
C LYS A 437 -24.61 14.29 31.36
N SER A 438 -25.67 13.84 32.02
CA SER A 438 -25.64 13.06 33.25
C SER A 438 -24.96 11.70 33.11
N GLY A 439 -24.89 11.17 31.88
CA GLY A 439 -24.33 9.84 31.63
C GLY A 439 -25.19 8.70 32.20
N LYS A 440 -26.50 8.94 32.40
CA LYS A 440 -27.43 7.91 32.93
C LYS A 440 -28.10 7.07 31.86
N THR A 441 -28.15 7.54 30.61
CA THR A 441 -28.96 6.96 29.53
C THR A 441 -28.15 6.54 28.31
N TRP A 442 -26.85 6.26 28.50
CA TRP A 442 -25.91 5.95 27.41
C TRP A 442 -25.99 4.51 26.91
N GLU A 443 -26.35 3.56 27.77
CA GLU A 443 -26.39 2.12 27.46
C GLU A 443 -27.61 1.78 26.60
N GLU A 444 -27.41 0.94 25.57
CA GLU A 444 -28.51 0.32 24.83
C GLU A 444 -28.98 -0.93 25.55
N LYS A 445 -30.26 -0.96 25.91
CA LYS A 445 -30.87 -2.06 26.68
C LYS A 445 -31.71 -2.98 25.80
N ASN A 446 -32.05 -2.58 24.58
CA ASN A 446 -32.84 -3.37 23.66
C ASN A 446 -31.96 -4.39 22.90
N LEU A 447 -31.95 -5.63 23.41
CA LEU A 447 -31.16 -6.72 22.82
C LEU A 447 -31.60 -7.07 21.39
N ALA A 448 -32.88 -6.93 21.05
CA ALA A 448 -33.38 -7.22 19.70
C ALA A 448 -32.84 -6.22 18.66
N GLU A 449 -32.76 -4.94 19.02
CA GLU A 449 -32.16 -3.91 18.15
C GLU A 449 -30.65 -4.10 17.99
N ILE A 450 -29.95 -4.49 19.07
CA ILE A 450 -28.53 -4.84 19.01
C ILE A 450 -28.31 -6.01 18.05
N ASP A 451 -29.14 -7.05 18.13
CA ASP A 451 -29.02 -8.24 17.29
C ASP A 451 -29.31 -7.93 15.80
N LYS A 452 -30.34 -7.13 15.54
CA LYS A 452 -30.73 -6.71 14.20
C LYS A 452 -29.70 -5.81 13.51
N HIS A 453 -29.00 -4.97 14.27
CA HIS A 453 -28.08 -3.96 13.75
C HIS A 453 -26.65 -4.11 14.30
N LYS A 454 -26.18 -5.36 14.50
CA LYS A 454 -24.86 -5.68 15.10
C LYS A 454 -23.70 -4.84 14.59
N THR A 455 -23.62 -4.58 13.28
CA THR A 455 -22.52 -3.83 12.67
C THR A 455 -22.50 -2.34 13.01
N GLN A 456 -23.59 -1.80 13.55
CA GLN A 456 -23.71 -0.39 13.95
C GLN A 456 -23.42 -0.17 15.44
N TYR A 457 -23.51 -1.22 16.24
CA TYR A 457 -23.23 -1.17 17.67
C TYR A 457 -21.75 -1.45 17.94
N THR A 458 -21.24 -0.85 19.01
CA THR A 458 -19.87 -1.06 19.49
C THR A 458 -19.93 -1.57 20.93
N ARG A 459 -18.81 -2.06 21.47
CA ARG A 459 -18.70 -2.38 22.90
C ARG A 459 -17.67 -1.45 23.52
N ILE A 460 -17.98 -0.94 24.71
CA ILE A 460 -17.08 -0.08 25.47
C ILE A 460 -17.02 -0.53 26.92
N ASN A 461 -15.91 -0.23 27.57
CA ASN A 461 -15.73 -0.41 29.00
C ASN A 461 -15.45 0.95 29.66
N PRO A 462 -16.48 1.70 30.08
CA PRO A 462 -16.28 3.03 30.64
C PRO A 462 -15.63 3.00 32.02
N VAL A 463 -14.90 4.06 32.33
CA VAL A 463 -14.38 4.34 33.68
C VAL A 463 -15.51 4.89 34.54
N ARG A 464 -15.59 4.48 35.81
CA ARG A 464 -16.58 4.98 36.77
C ARG A 464 -16.35 6.47 37.08
N GLU A 465 -17.43 7.13 37.50
CA GLU A 465 -17.37 8.48 38.03
C GLU A 465 -16.48 8.54 39.28
N GLY A 466 -15.77 9.66 39.45
CA GLY A 466 -14.94 9.93 40.63
C GLY A 466 -13.53 9.35 40.58
N ILE A 467 -13.20 8.54 39.57
CA ILE A 467 -11.83 8.01 39.41
C ILE A 467 -10.86 9.13 39.05
N LYS A 468 -9.78 9.21 39.83
CA LYS A 468 -8.73 10.21 39.72
C LYS A 468 -7.50 9.62 39.05
N PHE A 469 -6.96 10.36 38.09
CA PHE A 469 -5.73 10.02 37.41
C PHE A 469 -4.66 11.10 37.68
N ALA A 470 -3.39 10.72 37.57
CA ALA A 470 -2.25 11.62 37.68
C ALA A 470 -1.22 11.27 36.60
N GLY A 471 -0.69 12.30 35.96
CA GLY A 471 0.33 12.19 34.92
C GLY A 471 1.02 13.55 34.77
N LYS A 472 1.96 13.64 33.83
CA LYS A 472 2.74 14.85 33.61
C LYS A 472 2.64 15.28 32.14
N ILE A 473 2.63 16.59 31.96
CA ILE A 473 2.85 17.22 30.66
C ILE A 473 4.18 17.95 30.78
N ARG A 474 5.13 17.58 29.93
CA ARG A 474 6.43 18.26 29.84
C ARG A 474 6.40 19.25 28.71
N PHE A 475 7.18 20.31 28.83
CA PHE A 475 7.37 21.27 27.76
C PHE A 475 8.78 21.85 27.80
N GLU A 476 9.23 22.40 26.67
CA GLU A 476 10.55 22.98 26.55
C GLU A 476 10.51 24.37 25.90
N ASN A 477 11.16 25.35 26.54
CA ASN A 477 11.42 26.68 25.98
C ASN A 477 10.18 27.40 25.45
N PHE A 478 9.03 27.29 26.13
CA PHE A 478 7.85 28.09 25.82
C PHE A 478 8.05 29.55 26.21
N SER A 479 7.58 30.46 25.36
CA SER A 479 7.33 31.84 25.79
C SER A 479 6.20 31.89 26.82
N ASP A 480 6.14 32.98 27.58
CA ASP A 480 5.09 33.20 28.59
C ASP A 480 3.68 33.09 27.97
N VAL A 481 3.51 33.54 26.72
CA VAL A 481 2.25 33.45 25.95
C VAL A 481 1.92 32.00 25.56
N GLU A 482 2.90 31.23 25.09
CA GLU A 482 2.70 29.83 24.70
C GLU A 482 2.33 28.97 25.91
N LEU A 483 3.06 29.12 27.02
CA LEU A 483 2.75 28.47 28.28
C LEU A 483 1.37 28.88 28.80
N GLY A 484 1.06 30.17 28.71
CA GLY A 484 -0.26 30.72 29.05
C GLY A 484 -1.39 30.08 28.26
N SER A 485 -1.20 29.85 26.96
CA SER A 485 -2.20 29.22 26.10
C SER A 485 -2.47 27.75 26.48
N LEU A 486 -1.43 26.97 26.78
CA LEU A 486 -1.57 25.58 27.23
C LEU A 486 -2.28 25.52 28.59
N LEU A 487 -1.87 26.37 29.52
CA LEU A 487 -2.50 26.45 30.85
C LEU A 487 -3.95 26.93 30.78
N PHE A 488 -4.25 27.90 29.89
CA PHE A 488 -5.62 28.35 29.63
C PHE A 488 -6.50 27.22 29.09
N ALA A 489 -5.95 26.37 28.20
CA ALA A 489 -6.65 25.20 27.69
C ALA A 489 -6.86 24.13 28.77
N LEU A 490 -5.91 23.91 29.69
CA LEU A 490 -6.03 22.88 30.74
C LEU A 490 -6.91 23.32 31.91
N ASP A 491 -6.73 24.55 32.40
CA ASP A 491 -7.36 25.11 33.59
C ASP A 491 -8.61 25.93 33.23
N LEU A 492 -9.73 25.22 33.07
CA LEU A 492 -11.01 25.79 32.70
C LEU A 492 -11.70 26.53 33.87
N PRO A 493 -12.61 27.48 33.59
CA PRO A 493 -13.39 28.17 34.61
C PRO A 493 -14.19 27.21 35.51
N GLN A 494 -14.55 27.68 36.70
CA GLN A 494 -15.36 26.90 37.64
C GLN A 494 -16.65 26.37 36.99
N GLY A 495 -16.95 25.09 37.28
CA GLY A 495 -18.09 24.37 36.72
C GLY A 495 -17.89 23.85 35.30
N CYS A 496 -16.81 24.27 34.60
CA CYS A 496 -16.47 23.75 33.28
C CYS A 496 -15.65 22.46 33.39
N CYS A 497 -15.86 21.55 32.43
CA CYS A 497 -15.18 20.26 32.34
C CYS A 497 -14.68 20.04 30.90
N HIS A 498 -13.71 19.13 30.77
CA HIS A 498 -13.24 18.62 29.49
C HIS A 498 -14.06 17.40 29.07
N LYS A 499 -14.01 17.06 27.78
CA LYS A 499 -14.64 15.85 27.23
C LYS A 499 -13.62 14.94 26.54
N LEU A 500 -13.50 13.71 27.01
CA LEU A 500 -12.57 12.71 26.48
C LEU A 500 -13.28 11.37 26.17
N GLY A 501 -12.73 10.58 25.25
CA GLY A 501 -13.23 9.23 24.96
C GLY A 501 -14.35 9.13 23.92
N MET A 502 -14.79 7.91 23.64
CA MET A 502 -15.73 7.59 22.55
C MET A 502 -17.19 7.93 22.88
N GLY A 503 -17.58 7.82 24.15
CA GLY A 503 -18.96 8.03 24.61
C GLY A 503 -19.36 9.50 24.87
N LYS A 504 -18.56 10.48 24.42
CA LYS A 504 -18.85 11.93 24.57
C LYS A 504 -20.27 12.34 24.16
N PRO A 505 -20.83 11.83 23.04
CA PRO A 505 -22.20 12.15 22.60
C PRO A 505 -23.26 11.75 23.65
N LEU A 506 -23.01 10.64 24.35
CA LEU A 506 -23.95 10.00 25.27
C LEU A 506 -23.76 10.44 26.73
N GLY A 507 -22.88 11.41 26.97
CA GLY A 507 -22.63 11.96 28.31
C GLY A 507 -21.45 11.37 29.05
N LEU A 508 -20.79 10.34 28.52
CA LEU A 508 -19.58 9.79 29.12
C LEU A 508 -18.37 10.70 28.90
N GLY A 509 -17.35 10.55 29.75
CA GLY A 509 -16.03 11.16 29.54
C GLY A 509 -15.93 12.63 29.91
N SER A 510 -16.80 13.12 30.81
CA SER A 510 -16.64 14.44 31.43
C SER A 510 -15.51 14.37 32.47
N VAL A 511 -14.45 15.17 32.31
CA VAL A 511 -13.30 15.15 33.22
C VAL A 511 -12.93 16.56 33.69
N LYS A 512 -12.55 16.69 34.96
CA LYS A 512 -11.96 17.90 35.51
C LYS A 512 -10.44 17.72 35.53
N ILE A 513 -9.72 18.67 34.95
CA ILE A 513 -8.25 18.74 35.02
C ILE A 513 -7.89 19.77 36.09
N THR A 514 -6.84 19.50 36.88
CA THR A 514 -6.34 20.42 37.91
C THR A 514 -4.81 20.49 37.77
N PRO A 515 -4.30 21.38 36.91
CA PRO A 515 -2.88 21.45 36.62
C PRO A 515 -2.09 22.06 37.78
N LYS A 516 -0.84 21.62 37.93
CA LYS A 516 0.18 22.28 38.75
C LYS A 516 1.38 22.54 37.85
N LEU A 517 1.90 23.76 37.88
CA LEU A 517 3.04 24.17 37.06
C LEU A 517 4.33 24.02 37.85
N PHE A 518 5.34 23.41 37.23
CA PHE A 518 6.70 23.36 37.76
C PHE A 518 7.64 23.85 36.66
N LEU A 519 8.47 24.85 36.96
CA LEU A 519 9.44 25.43 36.03
C LEU A 519 10.84 24.92 36.38
N SER A 520 11.56 24.49 35.34
CA SER A 520 12.93 23.97 35.43
C SER A 520 13.89 25.02 34.86
N ASP A 521 14.92 25.37 35.63
CA ASP A 521 16.02 26.22 35.19
C ASP A 521 17.22 25.32 34.88
N ARG A 522 17.49 25.12 33.58
CA ARG A 522 18.54 24.20 33.11
C ARG A 522 19.91 24.55 33.68
N LYS A 523 20.25 25.83 33.85
CA LYS A 523 21.58 26.20 34.38
C LYS A 523 21.69 25.77 35.84
N LYS A 524 20.71 26.16 36.66
CA LYS A 524 20.67 25.77 38.08
C LYS A 524 20.61 24.26 38.29
N ARG A 525 19.90 23.54 37.42
CA ARG A 525 19.83 22.06 37.43
C ARG A 525 21.21 21.43 37.29
N TYR A 526 22.03 21.92 36.38
CA TYR A 526 23.37 21.36 36.13
C TYR A 526 24.44 21.91 37.08
N GLU A 527 24.14 22.95 37.85
CA GLU A 527 25.00 23.48 38.92
C GLU A 527 24.89 22.68 40.24
N SER A 528 23.82 21.91 40.45
CA SER A 528 23.64 21.06 41.63
C SER A 528 22.81 19.81 41.32
N LEU A 529 23.35 18.62 41.67
CA LEU A 529 22.70 17.32 41.50
C LEU A 529 21.27 17.27 42.10
N PHE A 530 21.02 18.07 43.14
CA PHE A 530 19.75 18.11 43.89
C PHE A 530 18.92 19.37 43.61
N GLY A 531 19.39 20.29 42.76
CA GLY A 531 18.75 21.59 42.53
C GLY A 531 17.31 21.55 42.01
N GLU A 532 16.86 20.41 41.47
CA GLU A 532 15.49 20.17 40.98
C GLU A 532 14.77 19.01 41.67
N TRP A 533 15.35 18.39 42.69
CA TRP A 533 14.67 17.31 43.43
C TRP A 533 13.65 17.88 44.44
N ASP A 534 13.87 19.13 44.88
CA ASP A 534 13.04 19.89 45.82
C ASP A 534 12.38 21.11 45.14
N ILE A 535 11.69 20.94 43.99
CA ILE A 535 10.85 22.01 43.42
C ILE A 535 9.62 22.20 44.33
N ASN A 536 9.81 22.92 45.43
CA ASN A 536 8.83 23.11 46.50
C ASN A 536 7.78 24.21 46.21
N GLY A 537 7.79 24.80 45.01
CA GLY A 537 6.87 25.86 44.61
C GLY A 537 6.21 25.57 43.27
N ALA A 538 4.88 25.49 43.26
CA ALA A 538 4.15 25.53 41.99
C ALA A 538 4.26 26.94 41.40
N GLY A 539 4.61 27.04 40.11
CA GLY A 539 4.66 28.31 39.38
C GLY A 539 3.28 28.98 39.30
N ASP A 540 3.27 30.30 39.17
CA ASP A 540 2.03 31.08 39.07
C ASP A 540 1.35 30.90 37.71
N ILE A 541 0.39 29.98 37.65
CA ILE A 541 -0.43 29.71 36.46
C ILE A 541 -1.21 30.95 36.01
N ASN A 542 -1.68 31.79 36.95
CA ASN A 542 -2.55 32.93 36.62
C ASN A 542 -1.77 34.03 35.89
N LYS A 543 -0.49 34.22 36.22
CA LYS A 543 0.40 35.14 35.49
C LYS A 543 0.40 34.80 33.99
N PHE A 544 0.80 33.57 33.64
CA PHE A 544 0.91 33.16 32.23
C PHE A 544 -0.43 33.18 31.50
N LYS A 545 -1.53 32.77 32.16
CA LYS A 545 -2.88 32.88 31.58
C LYS A 545 -3.21 34.32 31.21
N LYS A 546 -2.93 35.29 32.10
CA LYS A 546 -3.16 36.72 31.82
C LYS A 546 -2.29 37.25 30.68
N ASP A 547 -1.03 36.82 30.59
CA ASP A 547 -0.13 37.20 29.49
C ASP A 547 -0.67 36.71 28.15
N PHE A 548 -1.18 35.47 28.10
CA PHE A 548 -1.87 34.93 26.92
C PHE A 548 -3.16 35.69 26.59
N GLU A 549 -4.03 35.94 27.58
CA GLU A 549 -5.28 36.67 27.37
C GLU A 549 -5.02 38.08 26.81
N LYS A 550 -4.08 38.81 27.41
CA LYS A 550 -3.65 40.14 26.96
C LYS A 550 -3.13 40.10 25.53
N TYR A 551 -2.23 39.16 25.24
CA TYR A 551 -1.66 39.00 23.89
C TYR A 551 -2.76 38.79 22.83
N ILE A 552 -3.73 37.91 23.11
CA ILE A 552 -4.83 37.67 22.17
C ILE A 552 -5.70 38.90 21.99
N LEU A 553 -6.13 39.55 23.07
CA LEU A 553 -6.99 40.74 22.99
C LEU A 553 -6.33 41.88 22.21
N GLU A 554 -5.03 42.12 22.43
CA GLU A 554 -4.24 43.11 21.69
C GLU A 554 -4.14 42.76 20.20
N LYS A 555 -3.86 41.50 19.86
CA LYS A 555 -3.73 41.06 18.46
C LYS A 555 -5.06 41.01 17.71
N THR A 556 -6.17 40.81 18.41
CA THR A 556 -7.51 40.82 17.81
C THR A 556 -8.18 42.20 17.84
N GLY A 557 -7.60 43.18 18.54
CA GLY A 557 -8.21 44.51 18.71
C GLY A 557 -9.49 44.49 19.56
N GLU A 558 -9.63 43.53 20.47
CA GLU A 558 -10.83 43.34 21.28
C GLU A 558 -10.70 44.05 22.64
N SER A 559 -11.64 44.95 22.96
CA SER A 559 -11.64 45.74 24.21
C SER A 559 -12.43 45.07 25.35
N LYS A 560 -12.14 43.79 25.65
CA LYS A 560 -12.77 43.04 26.75
C LYS A 560 -11.84 42.87 27.94
N ALA A 561 -12.38 42.61 29.14
CA ALA A 561 -11.56 42.45 30.33
C ALA A 561 -10.82 41.11 30.36
N ASN A 562 -11.37 40.06 29.74
CA ASN A 562 -10.76 38.73 29.61
C ASN A 562 -11.37 37.98 28.41
N LEU A 563 -10.74 36.86 28.01
CA LEU A 563 -11.19 36.08 26.86
C LEU A 563 -12.58 35.47 27.04
N TRP A 564 -13.01 35.16 28.27
CA TRP A 564 -14.31 34.55 28.57
C TRP A 564 -15.51 35.50 28.36
N GLU A 565 -15.26 36.79 28.11
CA GLU A 565 -16.28 37.78 27.77
C GLU A 565 -16.56 37.90 26.26
N LEU A 566 -15.69 37.34 25.43
CA LEU A 566 -15.88 37.27 23.98
C LEU A 566 -17.03 36.31 23.66
N ASP A 567 -17.84 36.64 22.65
CA ASP A 567 -19.05 35.86 22.30
C ASP A 567 -18.74 34.38 22.01
N ARG A 568 -17.64 34.11 21.31
CA ARG A 568 -17.20 32.74 21.01
C ARG A 568 -16.85 31.95 22.28
N PHE A 569 -16.23 32.59 23.26
CA PHE A 569 -15.88 31.95 24.53
C PHE A 569 -17.08 31.82 25.47
N LYS A 570 -18.08 32.71 25.39
CA LYS A 570 -19.37 32.51 26.07
C LYS A 570 -20.08 31.27 25.54
N ASP A 571 -20.12 31.07 24.22
CA ASP A 571 -20.65 29.86 23.60
C ASP A 571 -19.88 28.62 24.06
N LEU A 572 -18.55 28.67 24.06
CA LEU A 572 -17.70 27.58 24.54
C LEU A 572 -17.96 27.27 26.03
N LYS A 573 -17.99 28.30 26.88
CA LYS A 573 -18.23 28.17 28.32
C LYS A 573 -19.58 27.54 28.63
N ALA A 574 -20.63 27.89 27.89
CA ALA A 574 -21.93 27.27 28.02
C ALA A 574 -21.86 25.76 27.76
N MET A 575 -21.17 25.35 26.69
CA MET A 575 -21.02 23.92 26.35
C MET A 575 -20.14 23.14 27.32
N LEU A 576 -19.08 23.77 27.86
CA LEU A 576 -18.15 23.13 28.80
C LEU A 576 -18.71 23.05 30.24
N ASN A 577 -19.72 23.85 30.58
CA ASN A 577 -20.29 23.83 31.93
C ASN A 577 -21.13 22.56 32.17
N PHE A 578 -20.72 21.75 33.13
CA PHE A 578 -21.34 20.46 33.40
C PHE A 578 -22.80 20.59 33.86
N ASN A 579 -23.05 21.48 34.83
CA ASN A 579 -24.38 21.65 35.43
C ASN A 579 -25.38 22.24 34.44
N ILE A 580 -24.94 23.20 33.61
CA ILE A 580 -25.77 23.75 32.53
C ILE A 580 -26.15 22.63 31.56
N GLY A 581 -25.18 21.83 31.11
CA GLY A 581 -25.43 20.72 30.20
C GLY A 581 -26.43 19.68 30.75
N VAL A 582 -26.26 19.26 32.01
CA VAL A 582 -27.19 18.32 32.68
C VAL A 582 -28.59 18.92 32.84
N THR A 583 -28.68 20.22 33.15
CA THR A 583 -29.99 20.89 33.27
C THR A 583 -30.70 20.95 31.93
N LEU A 584 -29.98 21.28 30.85
CA LEU A 584 -30.52 21.29 29.50
C LEU A 584 -30.89 19.89 28.99
N GLU A 585 -30.15 18.85 29.38
CA GLU A 585 -30.55 17.45 29.16
C GLU A 585 -31.90 17.14 29.82
N ASN A 586 -32.06 17.49 31.10
CA ASN A 586 -33.33 17.26 31.81
C ASN A 586 -34.51 18.05 31.22
N GLN A 587 -34.24 19.16 30.52
CA GLN A 587 -35.24 19.97 29.84
C GLN A 587 -35.51 19.52 28.39
N GLY A 588 -34.79 18.51 27.88
CA GLY A 588 -34.89 18.03 26.49
C GLY A 588 -34.26 18.96 25.44
N GLU A 589 -33.59 20.04 25.86
CA GLU A 589 -33.02 21.07 24.97
C GLU A 589 -31.75 20.59 24.24
N THR A 590 -31.18 19.45 24.65
CA THR A 590 -29.96 18.85 24.07
C THR A 590 -30.18 17.42 23.58
N ASP A 591 -31.43 17.06 23.32
CA ASP A 591 -31.79 15.77 22.75
C ASP A 591 -31.24 15.60 21.33
N TYR A 592 -30.99 14.35 20.97
CA TYR A 592 -30.59 14.01 19.62
C TYR A 592 -31.79 14.10 18.70
N MET A 593 -31.62 14.83 17.59
CA MET A 593 -32.63 14.88 16.53
C MET A 593 -32.89 13.48 15.98
N GLN A 594 -34.16 13.15 15.84
CA GLN A 594 -34.66 11.95 15.18
C GLN A 594 -34.58 12.09 13.66
N LEU A 595 -34.59 10.97 12.94
CA LEU A 595 -34.39 10.94 11.48
C LEU A 595 -35.42 11.80 10.70
N ASN A 596 -36.66 11.85 11.15
CA ASN A 596 -37.72 12.65 10.56
C ASN A 596 -37.49 14.16 10.71
N GLU A 597 -36.84 14.60 11.79
CA GLU A 597 -36.58 16.02 12.07
C GLU A 597 -35.54 16.62 11.10
N PHE A 598 -34.59 15.80 10.63
CA PHE A 598 -33.59 16.25 9.66
C PHE A 598 -34.19 16.75 8.34
N ARG A 599 -35.39 16.30 7.97
CA ARG A 599 -36.10 16.74 6.76
C ARG A 599 -36.36 18.24 6.75
N ASN A 600 -36.56 18.84 7.92
CA ASN A 600 -36.87 20.26 8.07
C ASN A 600 -35.62 21.14 8.11
N ARG A 601 -34.42 20.53 8.07
CA ARG A 601 -33.11 21.21 8.14
C ARG A 601 -33.06 22.32 9.22
N PRO A 602 -33.42 22.04 10.48
CA PRO A 602 -33.44 23.06 11.52
C PRO A 602 -32.05 23.62 11.76
N ILE A 603 -31.94 24.92 12.01
CA ILE A 603 -30.69 25.59 12.39
C ILE A 603 -30.55 25.51 13.90
N LEU A 604 -29.42 25.01 14.38
CA LEU A 604 -29.14 24.95 15.81
C LEU A 604 -28.76 26.35 16.33
N PRO A 605 -29.34 26.80 17.46
CA PRO A 605 -28.99 28.08 18.06
C PRO A 605 -27.53 28.10 18.52
N ARG A 606 -27.01 29.31 18.78
CA ARG A 606 -25.73 29.47 19.48
C ARG A 606 -25.87 28.92 20.91
N PRO A 607 -24.87 28.20 21.44
CA PRO A 607 -24.93 27.63 22.78
C PRO A 607 -25.32 28.62 23.88
N SER A 608 -24.78 29.84 23.85
CA SER A 608 -25.10 30.89 24.83
C SER A 608 -26.54 31.42 24.76
N ARG A 609 -27.28 31.13 23.68
CA ARG A 609 -28.67 31.57 23.48
C ARG A 609 -29.70 30.55 23.95
N ILE A 610 -29.30 29.33 24.29
CA ILE A 610 -30.19 28.31 24.85
C ILE A 610 -30.48 28.68 26.30
N LYS A 611 -31.73 29.02 26.61
CA LYS A 611 -32.13 29.48 27.95
C LYS A 611 -32.54 28.30 28.81
N LEU A 612 -32.06 28.28 30.04
CA LEU A 612 -32.60 27.41 31.08
C LEU A 612 -34.04 27.83 31.38
N ARG A 613 -34.98 26.90 31.24
CA ARG A 613 -36.35 27.11 31.72
C ARG A 613 -36.29 27.20 33.25
N LYS A 614 -36.91 28.23 33.81
CA LYS A 614 -37.01 28.42 35.26
C LYS A 614 -37.99 27.45 35.87
#